data_AF-A0A7W7YFL1-F1
#
_entry.id   AF-A0A7W7YFL1-F1
#
_cell.length_a   1.000
_cell.length_b   1.000
_cell.length_c   1.000
_cell.angle_alpha   90.00
_cell.angle_beta   90.00
_cell.angle_gamma   90.00
#
_symmetry.space_group_name_H-M   'P 1'
#
loop_
_entity.id
_entity.type
_entity.pdbx_description
1 polymer ?
#
loop_
_entity_poly.entity_id
_entity_poly.type
_entity_poly.pdbx_seq_one_letter_code
_entity_poly.pdbx_strand_id
1 'polypeptide(L)'
;MLAADERCIPGLISMLTDMSPTRMQDILSREDQAFRVCDLALALLEHRTMCSFCEQTFCFGPLSSQSDEVRLAAQQDARAWWQECERLAPNTRIQHRLPSAGFYGQIRMCDMLIETGTADDRQYARTQLRRIVDANYLPGAVRAGEVLMKLGDTYCLDVVDQKLGERFAESATSYDVDSSVIFFVIQHGRSQDWQVLTECALAQLEAGDAGGGHFILPAVIDAITAESSPHAVPCLALVLRMEQLGLGPRLFHGKKESRSPLWKALRLVQQMTGTPLGIPATDPGPDEEQVLIGKIAAWWTSSGQAEYTRAAIEQRIKTSDKQ
;
A
#
# COMPACT_ATOMS: atom_id res chain seq x y z
N MET A 1 29.42 2.15 -24.24
CA MET A 1 29.21 0.73 -24.57
C MET A 1 27.83 0.38 -24.04
N LEU A 2 26.81 0.25 -24.90
CA LEU A 2 25.45 -0.11 -24.46
C LEU A 2 25.51 -1.47 -23.75
N ALA A 3 24.96 -1.55 -22.53
CA ALA A 3 24.78 -2.83 -21.85
C ALA A 3 24.11 -3.81 -22.83
N ALA A 4 24.50 -5.09 -22.82
CA ALA A 4 24.11 -6.06 -23.86
C ALA A 4 22.59 -6.11 -24.13
N ASP A 5 21.77 -5.71 -23.17
CA ASP A 5 20.30 -5.64 -23.25
C ASP A 5 19.71 -4.49 -24.08
N GLU A 6 20.42 -3.38 -24.31
CA GLU A 6 19.84 -2.22 -25.03
C GLU A 6 19.96 -2.31 -26.55
N ARG A 7 20.76 -3.26 -27.06
CA ARG A 7 20.98 -3.42 -28.51
C ARG A 7 19.72 -3.89 -29.25
N CYS A 8 18.74 -4.44 -28.54
CA CYS A 8 17.48 -4.88 -29.12
C CYS A 8 16.48 -3.73 -29.33
N ILE A 9 16.68 -2.56 -28.70
CA ILE A 9 15.70 -1.46 -28.73
C ILE A 9 15.38 -1.01 -30.16
N PRO A 10 16.35 -0.75 -31.07
CA PRO A 10 16.01 -0.39 -32.45
C PRO A 10 15.18 -1.46 -33.17
N GLY A 11 15.45 -2.73 -32.90
CA GLY A 11 14.67 -3.86 -33.42
C GLY A 11 13.23 -3.84 -32.89
N LEU A 12 13.05 -3.67 -31.57
CA LEU A 12 11.73 -3.57 -30.95
C LEU A 12 10.92 -2.38 -31.49
N ILE A 13 11.55 -1.22 -31.67
CA ILE A 13 10.92 -0.03 -32.26
C ILE A 13 10.42 -0.30 -33.68
N SER A 14 11.18 -1.04 -34.49
CA SER A 14 10.75 -1.41 -35.85
C SER A 14 9.58 -2.39 -35.87
N MET A 15 9.42 -3.20 -34.81
CA MET A 15 8.35 -4.18 -34.67
C MET A 15 7.03 -3.56 -34.16
N LEU A 16 7.03 -2.30 -33.70
CA LEU A 16 5.82 -1.63 -33.20
C LEU A 16 4.73 -1.43 -34.27
N THR A 17 5.03 -1.60 -35.55
CA THR A 17 4.04 -1.54 -36.63
C THR A 17 3.58 -2.91 -37.13
N ASP A 18 4.13 -4.00 -36.59
CA ASP A 18 3.83 -5.36 -37.02
C ASP A 18 2.56 -5.87 -36.32
N MET A 19 1.46 -5.87 -37.06
CA MET A 19 0.15 -6.34 -36.59
C MET A 19 -0.05 -7.85 -36.72
N SER A 20 0.97 -8.59 -37.18
CA SER A 20 0.87 -10.04 -37.34
C SER A 20 0.66 -10.74 -35.98
N PRO A 21 -0.10 -11.85 -35.96
CA PRO A 21 -0.33 -12.59 -34.73
C PRO A 21 0.97 -13.25 -34.24
N THR A 22 1.18 -13.25 -32.93
CA THR A 22 2.25 -14.04 -32.30
C THR A 22 1.81 -15.50 -32.18
N ARG A 23 2.79 -16.42 -32.14
CA ARG A 23 2.55 -17.85 -31.88
C ARG A 23 2.17 -18.16 -30.42
N MET A 24 1.94 -17.16 -29.57
CA MET A 24 1.64 -17.37 -28.14
C MET A 24 0.21 -17.84 -27.86
N GLN A 25 -0.66 -17.94 -28.88
CA GLN A 25 -2.02 -18.44 -28.73
C GLN A 25 -2.09 -19.87 -28.16
N ASP A 26 -1.05 -20.68 -28.34
CA ASP A 26 -1.04 -22.08 -27.88
C ASP A 26 -0.75 -22.24 -26.36
N ILE A 27 -0.33 -21.18 -25.65
CA ILE A 27 0.14 -21.26 -24.25
C ILE A 27 -0.85 -20.62 -23.26
N LEU A 28 -1.62 -19.63 -23.69
CA LEU A 28 -2.57 -18.89 -22.83
C LEU A 28 -3.99 -19.15 -23.33
N SER A 29 -4.72 -20.00 -22.60
CA SER A 29 -6.04 -20.57 -22.92
C SER A 29 -7.23 -19.60 -22.95
N ARG A 30 -7.06 -18.37 -23.45
CA ARG A 30 -8.14 -17.40 -23.67
C ARG A 30 -8.31 -17.15 -25.18
N GLU A 31 -9.31 -17.82 -25.74
CA GLU A 31 -9.58 -17.95 -27.19
C GLU A 31 -10.02 -16.65 -27.91
N ASP A 32 -10.08 -15.51 -27.23
CA ASP A 32 -10.65 -14.26 -27.76
C ASP A 32 -9.65 -13.11 -27.98
N GLN A 33 -8.38 -13.25 -27.57
CA GLN A 33 -7.36 -12.20 -27.71
C GLN A 33 -6.07 -12.70 -28.36
N ALA A 34 -5.89 -12.40 -29.65
CA ALA A 34 -4.63 -12.65 -30.34
C ALA A 34 -3.59 -11.59 -29.93
N PHE A 35 -2.52 -12.00 -29.23
CA PHE A 35 -1.36 -11.14 -29.01
C PHE A 35 -0.67 -10.85 -30.36
N ARG A 36 -0.48 -9.57 -30.69
CA ARG A 36 0.21 -9.14 -31.92
C ARG A 36 1.69 -8.89 -31.67
N VAL A 37 2.52 -8.96 -32.71
CA VAL A 37 3.96 -8.70 -32.59
C VAL A 37 4.23 -7.30 -32.02
N CYS A 38 3.48 -6.29 -32.45
CA CYS A 38 3.58 -4.92 -31.93
C CYS A 38 3.27 -4.81 -30.43
N ASP A 39 2.30 -5.56 -29.92
CA ASP A 39 1.94 -5.56 -28.49
C ASP A 39 3.07 -6.16 -27.64
N LEU A 40 3.65 -7.26 -28.10
CA LEU A 40 4.81 -7.88 -27.46
C LEU A 40 6.05 -6.99 -27.53
N ALA A 41 6.28 -6.35 -28.68
CA ALA A 41 7.39 -5.43 -28.87
C ALA A 41 7.30 -4.23 -27.93
N LEU A 42 6.11 -3.67 -27.72
CA LEU A 42 5.89 -2.58 -26.76
C LEU A 42 6.13 -3.04 -25.32
N ALA A 43 5.61 -4.19 -24.92
CA ALA A 43 5.84 -4.74 -23.58
C ALA A 43 7.33 -5.01 -23.30
N LEU A 44 8.04 -5.58 -24.29
CA LEU A 44 9.50 -5.77 -24.20
C LEU A 44 10.23 -4.44 -24.17
N LEU A 45 9.79 -3.44 -24.94
CA LEU A 45 10.38 -2.10 -24.91
C LEU A 45 10.22 -1.47 -23.53
N GLU A 46 9.03 -1.48 -22.93
CA GLU A 46 8.79 -0.98 -21.57
C GLU A 46 9.63 -1.72 -20.52
N HIS A 47 9.77 -3.03 -20.68
CA HIS A 47 10.60 -3.83 -19.79
C HIS A 47 12.09 -3.47 -19.92
N ARG A 48 12.61 -3.30 -21.14
CA ARG A 48 14.04 -3.04 -21.39
C ARG A 48 14.45 -1.61 -21.12
N THR A 49 13.55 -0.66 -21.36
CA THR A 49 13.82 0.78 -21.20
C THR A 49 13.38 1.29 -19.83
N MET A 50 12.63 0.49 -19.08
CA MET A 50 11.99 0.87 -17.81
C MET A 50 11.03 2.07 -17.93
N CYS A 51 10.72 2.48 -19.16
CA CYS A 51 9.78 3.54 -19.47
C CYS A 51 8.37 2.96 -19.61
N SER A 52 7.34 3.73 -19.27
CA SER A 52 5.94 3.33 -19.45
C SER A 52 5.29 4.18 -20.54
N PHE A 53 4.69 3.53 -21.54
CA PHE A 53 3.98 4.13 -22.67
C PHE A 53 2.47 3.86 -22.61
N CYS A 54 2.04 2.81 -21.91
CA CYS A 54 0.63 2.50 -21.69
C CYS A 54 0.29 2.31 -20.20
N GLU A 55 -0.34 3.31 -19.58
CA GLU A 55 -0.81 3.25 -18.18
C GLU A 55 -1.89 2.16 -17.98
N GLN A 56 -2.73 1.97 -19.00
CA GLN A 56 -3.90 1.08 -18.92
C GLN A 56 -3.53 -0.40 -18.79
N THR A 57 -2.30 -0.79 -19.15
CA THR A 57 -1.81 -2.17 -18.94
C THR A 57 -1.74 -2.55 -17.46
N PHE A 58 -1.57 -1.56 -16.56
CA PHE A 58 -1.48 -1.80 -15.12
C PHE A 58 -2.85 -1.76 -14.44
N CYS A 59 -3.79 -0.96 -14.95
CA CYS A 59 -5.09 -0.78 -14.33
C CYS A 59 -6.18 -1.71 -14.89
N PHE A 60 -6.08 -2.11 -16.16
CA PHE A 60 -7.19 -2.76 -16.89
C PHE A 60 -6.81 -4.09 -17.55
N GLY A 61 -5.67 -4.67 -17.16
CA GLY A 61 -5.19 -5.95 -17.68
C GLY A 61 -4.27 -5.81 -18.90
N PRO A 62 -3.93 -6.93 -19.55
CA PRO A 62 -2.89 -6.97 -20.59
C PRO A 62 -3.18 -6.00 -21.74
N LEU A 63 -2.14 -5.48 -22.41
CA LEU A 63 -2.30 -4.55 -23.53
C LEU A 63 -3.25 -5.08 -24.64
N SER A 64 -3.33 -6.41 -24.79
CA SER A 64 -4.24 -7.08 -25.72
C SER A 64 -5.73 -6.85 -25.43
N SER A 65 -6.10 -6.48 -24.20
CA SER A 65 -7.47 -6.15 -23.80
C SER A 65 -7.83 -4.69 -24.01
N GLN A 66 -6.89 -3.86 -24.48
CA GLN A 66 -7.11 -2.43 -24.75
C GLN A 66 -7.65 -2.21 -26.16
N SER A 67 -8.32 -1.06 -26.36
CA SER A 67 -8.81 -0.67 -27.69
C SER A 67 -7.65 -0.48 -28.68
N ASP A 68 -7.92 -0.70 -29.97
CA ASP A 68 -6.92 -0.49 -31.03
C ASP A 68 -6.38 0.95 -31.04
N GLU A 69 -7.21 1.94 -30.68
CA GLU A 69 -6.81 3.35 -30.58
C GLU A 69 -5.78 3.60 -29.48
N VAL A 70 -6.01 3.07 -28.27
CA VAL A 70 -5.07 3.20 -27.15
C VAL A 70 -3.74 2.52 -27.48
N ARG A 71 -3.80 1.34 -28.10
CA ARG A 71 -2.60 0.61 -28.53
C ARG A 71 -1.79 1.38 -29.56
N LEU A 72 -2.45 1.88 -30.60
CA LEU A 72 -1.79 2.64 -31.65
C LEU A 72 -1.16 3.92 -31.09
N ALA A 73 -1.85 4.62 -30.19
CA ALA A 73 -1.33 5.81 -29.53
C ALA A 73 -0.06 5.50 -28.73
N ALA A 74 -0.06 4.44 -27.92
CA ALA A 74 1.11 4.04 -27.14
C ALA A 74 2.30 3.62 -28.02
N GLN A 75 2.05 2.94 -29.15
CA GLN A 75 3.08 2.59 -30.12
C GLN A 75 3.67 3.82 -30.81
N GLN A 76 2.85 4.79 -31.19
CA GLN A 76 3.30 6.05 -31.78
C GLN A 76 4.12 6.88 -30.79
N ASP A 77 3.66 6.98 -29.54
CA ASP A 77 4.36 7.65 -28.45
C ASP A 77 5.75 7.03 -28.20
N ALA A 78 5.83 5.70 -28.12
CA ALA A 78 7.09 4.99 -27.96
C ALA A 78 8.08 5.24 -29.12
N ARG A 79 7.58 5.30 -30.37
CA ARG A 79 8.42 5.61 -31.54
C ARG A 79 8.93 7.05 -31.51
N ALA A 80 8.06 8.01 -31.19
CA ALA A 80 8.42 9.42 -31.10
C ALA A 80 9.47 9.64 -29.99
N TRP A 81 9.22 9.09 -28.80
CA TRP A 81 10.17 9.14 -27.69
C TRP A 81 11.55 8.58 -28.07
N TRP A 82 11.60 7.44 -28.77
CA TRP A 82 12.89 6.86 -29.15
C TRP A 82 13.68 7.74 -30.11
N GLN A 83 13.01 8.39 -31.07
CA GLN A 83 13.66 9.32 -32.00
C GLN A 83 14.33 10.50 -31.28
N GLU A 84 13.73 10.96 -30.19
CA GLU A 84 14.24 12.06 -29.37
C GLU A 84 15.35 11.60 -28.41
N CYS A 85 15.26 10.37 -27.91
CA CYS A 85 16.05 9.90 -26.77
C CYS A 85 17.14 8.87 -27.10
N GLU A 86 17.25 8.37 -28.34
CA GLU A 86 18.16 7.25 -28.69
C GLU A 86 19.61 7.49 -28.25
N ARG A 87 20.06 8.76 -28.25
CA ARG A 87 21.46 9.15 -27.96
C ARG A 87 21.71 9.47 -26.49
N LEU A 88 20.66 9.56 -25.69
CA LEU A 88 20.75 9.89 -24.28
C LEU A 88 21.17 8.66 -23.46
N ALA A 89 21.76 8.90 -22.28
CA ALA A 89 22.03 7.84 -21.33
C ALA A 89 20.72 7.23 -20.79
N PRO A 90 20.69 5.95 -20.39
CA PRO A 90 19.45 5.23 -20.05
C PRO A 90 18.58 5.97 -19.02
N ASN A 91 19.16 6.41 -17.90
CA ASN A 91 18.43 7.15 -16.87
C ASN A 91 17.92 8.50 -17.37
N THR A 92 18.69 9.19 -18.21
CA THR A 92 18.25 10.43 -18.85
C THR A 92 17.04 10.20 -19.76
N ARG A 93 16.95 9.03 -20.43
CA ARG A 93 15.74 8.67 -21.21
C ARG A 93 14.52 8.46 -20.32
N ILE A 94 14.70 7.83 -19.15
CA ILE A 94 13.63 7.66 -18.15
C ILE A 94 13.18 9.04 -17.65
N GLN A 95 14.11 9.92 -17.27
CA GLN A 95 13.80 11.28 -16.84
C GLN A 95 13.03 12.07 -17.92
N HIS A 96 13.42 11.94 -19.19
CA HIS A 96 12.75 12.57 -20.32
C HIS A 96 11.32 12.05 -20.53
N ARG A 97 11.11 10.74 -20.35
CA ARG A 97 9.78 10.13 -20.50
C ARG A 97 8.84 10.46 -19.33
N LEU A 98 9.39 10.64 -18.13
CA LEU A 98 8.62 10.69 -16.89
C LEU A 98 7.44 11.69 -16.90
N PRO A 99 7.58 12.93 -17.40
CA PRO A 99 6.47 13.89 -17.42
C PRO A 99 5.25 13.46 -18.25
N SER A 100 5.44 12.58 -19.24
CA SER A 100 4.41 12.11 -20.15
C SER A 100 3.83 10.75 -19.75
N ALA A 101 4.40 10.10 -18.73
CA ALA A 101 3.89 8.84 -18.22
C ALA A 101 2.63 9.07 -17.37
N GLY A 102 1.73 8.09 -17.38
CA GLY A 102 0.60 8.03 -16.45
C GLY A 102 1.04 7.82 -14.99
N PHE A 103 0.11 7.93 -14.05
CA PHE A 103 0.39 7.94 -12.61
C PHE A 103 1.25 6.73 -12.15
N TYR A 104 0.82 5.51 -12.46
CA TYR A 104 1.58 4.31 -12.09
C TYR A 104 2.91 4.19 -12.85
N GLY A 105 2.95 4.69 -14.09
CA GLY A 105 4.17 4.75 -14.89
C GLY A 105 5.21 5.67 -14.24
N GLN A 106 4.80 6.85 -13.77
CA GLN A 106 5.68 7.79 -13.09
C GLN A 106 6.28 7.20 -11.81
N ILE A 107 5.48 6.52 -10.99
CA ILE A 107 5.96 5.88 -9.75
C ILE A 107 7.00 4.81 -10.06
N ARG A 108 6.69 3.89 -10.98
CA ARG A 108 7.62 2.82 -11.38
C ARG A 108 8.91 3.38 -11.96
N MET A 109 8.82 4.40 -12.81
CA MET A 109 9.99 5.03 -13.41
C MET A 109 10.86 5.74 -12.36
N CYS A 110 10.25 6.38 -11.36
CA CYS A 110 10.98 6.92 -10.21
C CYS A 110 11.68 5.83 -9.41
N ASP A 111 10.99 4.72 -9.14
CA ASP A 111 11.56 3.57 -8.42
C ASP A 111 12.78 3.01 -9.16
N MET A 112 12.69 2.88 -10.49
CA MET A 112 13.79 2.42 -11.31
C MET A 112 14.99 3.40 -11.31
N LEU A 113 14.74 4.71 -11.35
CA LEU A 113 15.79 5.72 -11.18
C LEU A 113 16.44 5.64 -9.78
N ILE A 114 15.69 5.24 -8.76
CA ILE A 114 16.25 5.06 -7.41
C ILE A 114 17.19 3.86 -7.35
N GLU A 115 16.76 2.73 -7.92
CA GLU A 115 17.50 1.47 -7.89
C GLU A 115 18.76 1.51 -8.77
N THR A 116 18.66 2.10 -9.96
CA THR A 116 19.73 2.04 -10.98
C THR A 116 20.50 3.35 -11.18
N GLY A 117 20.00 4.44 -10.58
CA GLY A 117 20.50 5.78 -10.82
C GLY A 117 21.66 6.24 -9.96
N THR A 118 22.27 7.33 -10.43
CA THR A 118 23.23 8.14 -9.69
C THR A 118 22.55 8.89 -8.53
N ALA A 119 23.34 9.61 -7.72
CA ALA A 119 22.79 10.47 -6.67
C ALA A 119 21.83 11.54 -7.23
N ASP A 120 22.14 12.12 -8.39
CA ASP A 120 21.30 13.14 -9.03
C ASP A 120 19.99 12.54 -9.56
N ASP A 121 20.06 11.33 -10.16
CA ASP A 121 18.87 10.58 -10.59
C ASP A 121 17.93 10.29 -9.41
N ARG A 122 18.49 9.84 -8.28
CA ARG A 122 17.74 9.57 -7.04
C ARG A 122 17.09 10.84 -6.50
N GLN A 123 17.79 11.96 -6.53
CA GLN A 123 17.25 13.24 -6.06
C GLN A 123 16.15 13.76 -7.00
N TYR A 124 16.29 13.56 -8.31
CA TYR A 124 15.24 13.85 -9.29
C TYR A 124 13.99 13.01 -9.01
N ALA A 125 14.15 11.68 -8.89
CA ALA A 125 13.06 10.75 -8.59
C ALA A 125 12.34 11.10 -7.28
N ARG A 126 13.10 11.39 -6.21
CA ARG A 126 12.54 11.87 -4.93
C ARG A 126 11.68 13.12 -5.12
N THR A 127 12.17 14.09 -5.88
CA THR A 127 11.45 15.34 -6.15
C THR A 127 10.13 15.08 -6.89
N GLN A 128 10.12 14.18 -7.88
CA GLN A 128 8.90 13.83 -8.61
C GLN A 128 7.92 13.06 -7.73
N LEU A 129 8.38 12.08 -6.95
CA LEU A 129 7.52 11.32 -6.03
C LEU A 129 6.84 12.23 -5.00
N ARG A 130 7.56 13.22 -4.43
CA ARG A 130 6.94 14.21 -3.51
C ARG A 130 5.86 15.03 -4.21
N ARG A 131 6.07 15.45 -5.46
CA ARG A 131 5.03 16.13 -6.25
C ARG A 131 3.79 15.24 -6.48
N ILE A 132 4.00 13.95 -6.70
CA ILE A 132 2.90 12.97 -6.84
C ILE A 132 2.13 12.85 -5.52
N VAL A 133 2.82 12.80 -4.38
CA VAL A 133 2.21 12.80 -3.04
C VAL A 133 1.32 14.03 -2.84
N ASP A 134 1.81 15.22 -3.22
CA ASP A 134 1.07 16.48 -3.05
C ASP A 134 -0.16 16.56 -3.96
N ALA A 135 -0.02 16.14 -5.21
CA ALA A 135 -1.05 16.29 -6.24
C ALA A 135 -2.21 15.28 -6.11
N ASN A 136 -2.06 14.22 -5.32
CA ASN A 136 -3.03 13.12 -5.27
C ASN A 136 -3.81 13.06 -3.95
N TYR A 137 -4.96 12.37 -4.03
CA TYR A 137 -5.68 11.88 -2.87
C TYR A 137 -4.85 10.78 -2.17
N LEU A 138 -5.10 10.55 -0.88
CA LEU A 138 -4.24 9.73 -0.02
C LEU A 138 -3.85 8.35 -0.58
N PRO A 139 -4.76 7.54 -1.16
CA PRO A 139 -4.41 6.28 -1.84
C PRO A 139 -3.36 6.42 -2.93
N GLY A 140 -3.46 7.44 -3.78
CA GLY A 140 -2.44 7.72 -4.78
C GLY A 140 -1.13 8.20 -4.15
N ALA A 141 -1.22 9.02 -3.11
CA ALA A 141 -0.05 9.51 -2.39
C ALA A 141 0.77 8.37 -1.75
N VAL A 142 0.12 7.41 -1.08
CA VAL A 142 0.82 6.31 -0.40
C VAL A 142 1.54 5.35 -1.34
N ARG A 143 1.09 5.21 -2.59
CA ARG A 143 1.83 4.45 -3.62
C ARG A 143 3.17 5.09 -3.96
N ALA A 144 3.21 6.41 -4.08
CA ALA A 144 4.48 7.13 -4.21
C ALA A 144 5.29 7.10 -2.90
N GLY A 145 4.60 7.12 -1.76
CA GLY A 145 5.16 6.97 -0.42
C GLY A 145 5.95 5.68 -0.22
N GLU A 146 5.44 4.53 -0.66
CA GLU A 146 6.13 3.24 -0.58
C GLU A 146 7.54 3.30 -1.22
N VAL A 147 7.66 4.00 -2.35
CA VAL A 147 8.94 4.21 -3.04
C VAL A 147 9.83 5.21 -2.29
N LEU A 148 9.26 6.31 -1.77
CA LEU A 148 9.99 7.28 -0.94
C LEU A 148 10.60 6.63 0.32
N MET A 149 9.90 5.67 0.92
CA MET A 149 10.40 4.95 2.10
C MET A 149 11.67 4.14 1.81
N LYS A 150 11.87 3.64 0.57
CA LYS A 150 13.13 3.00 0.16
C LYS A 150 14.34 3.95 0.25
N LEU A 151 14.10 5.26 0.14
CA LEU A 151 15.10 6.31 0.28
C LEU A 151 15.25 6.85 1.71
N GLY A 152 14.51 6.30 2.68
CA GLY A 152 14.40 6.87 4.02
C GLY A 152 13.70 8.23 4.05
N ASP A 153 12.92 8.57 3.02
CA ASP A 153 12.21 9.84 2.92
C ASP A 153 10.80 9.70 3.51
N THR A 154 10.60 10.23 4.71
CA THR A 154 9.33 10.12 5.46
C THR A 154 8.28 11.15 5.04
N TYR A 155 8.51 11.94 3.99
CA TYR A 155 7.60 13.02 3.58
C TYR A 155 6.14 12.56 3.41
N CYS A 156 5.92 11.37 2.84
CA CYS A 156 4.56 10.85 2.67
C CYS A 156 3.87 10.56 4.01
N LEU A 157 4.61 10.18 5.05
CA LEU A 157 4.03 9.99 6.39
C LEU A 157 3.53 11.31 6.96
N ASP A 158 4.28 12.41 6.78
CA ASP A 158 3.86 13.73 7.24
C ASP A 158 2.57 14.20 6.53
N VAL A 159 2.45 13.93 5.22
CA VAL A 159 1.22 14.25 4.46
C VAL A 159 0.05 13.35 4.86
N VAL A 160 0.32 12.07 5.15
CA VAL A 160 -0.71 11.12 5.63
C VAL A 160 -1.21 11.55 7.01
N ASP A 161 -0.32 11.85 7.95
CA ASP A 161 -0.64 12.33 9.29
C ASP A 161 -1.53 13.57 9.24
N GLN A 162 -1.12 14.59 8.47
CA GLN A 162 -1.89 15.82 8.29
C GLN A 162 -3.28 15.56 7.70
N LYS A 163 -3.35 14.88 6.55
CA LYS A 163 -4.63 14.68 5.84
C LYS A 163 -5.57 13.73 6.57
N LEU A 164 -5.05 12.73 7.29
CA LEU A 164 -5.87 11.89 8.18
C LEU A 164 -6.43 12.73 9.32
N GLY A 165 -5.59 13.50 10.02
CA GLY A 165 -6.02 14.38 11.10
C GLY A 165 -7.10 15.37 10.67
N GLU A 166 -6.92 16.04 9.53
CA GLU A 166 -7.91 16.97 8.95
C GLU A 166 -9.25 16.29 8.65
N ARG A 167 -9.23 15.16 7.93
CA ARG A 167 -10.46 14.47 7.51
C ARG A 167 -11.25 13.92 8.69
N PHE A 168 -10.57 13.41 9.71
CA PHE A 168 -11.24 12.93 10.93
C PHE A 168 -11.75 14.07 11.81
N ALA A 169 -11.09 15.22 11.83
CA ALA A 169 -11.61 16.41 12.49
C ALA A 169 -12.88 16.95 11.82
N GLU A 170 -12.97 16.84 10.48
CA GLU A 170 -14.17 17.24 9.73
C GLU A 170 -15.34 16.26 9.95
N SER A 171 -15.09 14.96 9.94
CA SER A 171 -16.11 13.95 10.17
C SER A 171 -15.51 12.55 10.41
N ALA A 172 -15.66 12.06 11.63
CA ALA A 172 -15.32 10.68 11.99
C ALA A 172 -16.20 9.61 11.29
N THR A 173 -17.33 10.01 10.71
CA THR A 173 -18.37 9.11 10.20
C THR A 173 -18.46 9.04 8.68
N SER A 174 -17.98 10.07 7.97
CA SER A 174 -18.08 10.14 6.51
C SER A 174 -16.79 9.81 5.79
N TYR A 175 -15.70 9.58 6.51
CA TYR A 175 -14.41 9.34 5.89
C TYR A 175 -14.08 7.84 5.77
N ASP A 176 -14.20 7.36 4.54
CA ASP A 176 -13.76 6.05 4.10
C ASP A 176 -12.25 6.08 3.85
N VAL A 177 -11.48 5.68 4.87
CA VAL A 177 -10.02 5.52 4.72
C VAL A 177 -9.78 4.27 3.88
N ASP A 178 -9.36 4.48 2.64
CA ASP A 178 -8.90 3.40 1.77
C ASP A 178 -7.85 2.53 2.50
N SER A 179 -8.00 1.22 2.39
CA SER A 179 -7.15 0.24 3.08
C SER A 179 -5.66 0.39 2.75
N SER A 180 -5.32 0.90 1.56
CA SER A 180 -3.92 1.18 1.19
C SER A 180 -3.24 2.18 2.13
N VAL A 181 -3.96 3.18 2.62
CA VAL A 181 -3.42 4.20 3.54
C VAL A 181 -3.16 3.57 4.91
N ILE A 182 -4.08 2.73 5.37
CA ILE A 182 -3.95 2.01 6.64
C ILE A 182 -2.75 1.06 6.59
N PHE A 183 -2.62 0.26 5.53
CA PHE A 183 -1.47 -0.63 5.36
C PHE A 183 -0.15 0.12 5.28
N PHE A 184 -0.12 1.27 4.61
CA PHE A 184 1.07 2.12 4.56
C PHE A 184 1.50 2.58 5.96
N VAL A 185 0.58 3.07 6.79
CA VAL A 185 0.87 3.46 8.19
C VAL A 185 1.27 2.26 9.04
N ILE A 186 0.63 1.11 8.88
CA ILE A 186 1.00 -0.10 9.62
C ILE A 186 2.43 -0.55 9.29
N GLN A 187 2.84 -0.42 8.03
CA GLN A 187 4.14 -0.87 7.55
C GLN A 187 5.27 0.13 7.84
N HIS A 188 4.99 1.43 7.75
CA HIS A 188 6.02 2.48 7.74
C HIS A 188 5.84 3.55 8.83
N GLY A 189 4.71 3.54 9.53
CA GLY A 189 4.34 4.57 10.49
C GLY A 189 5.25 4.64 11.71
N ARG A 190 5.50 5.87 12.14
CA ARG A 190 6.14 6.24 13.41
C ARG A 190 5.10 6.16 14.54
N SER A 191 5.58 6.37 15.77
CA SER A 191 4.71 6.37 16.95
C SER A 191 3.55 7.37 16.88
N GLN A 192 3.76 8.55 16.27
CA GLN A 192 2.71 9.55 16.04
C GLN A 192 1.67 9.06 15.02
N ASP A 193 2.11 8.45 13.91
CA ASP A 193 1.21 8.00 12.85
C ASP A 193 0.30 6.86 13.36
N TRP A 194 0.83 5.97 14.21
CA TRP A 194 0.05 4.96 14.94
C TRP A 194 -0.94 5.54 15.95
N GLN A 195 -0.57 6.64 16.60
CA GLN A 195 -1.46 7.34 17.52
C GLN A 195 -2.66 7.91 16.77
N VAL A 196 -2.43 8.59 15.64
CA VAL A 196 -3.53 9.09 14.79
C VAL A 196 -4.41 7.95 14.31
N LEU A 197 -3.82 6.83 13.84
CA LEU A 197 -4.58 5.65 13.42
C LEU A 197 -5.46 5.10 14.56
N THR A 198 -4.96 5.08 15.79
CA THR A 198 -5.70 4.64 16.98
C THR A 198 -6.85 5.59 17.32
N GLU A 199 -6.62 6.91 17.30
CA GLU A 199 -7.64 7.93 17.55
C GLU A 199 -8.76 7.86 16.51
N CYS A 200 -8.38 7.69 15.24
CA CYS A 200 -9.32 7.50 14.13
C CYS A 200 -10.17 6.22 14.29
N ALA A 201 -9.53 5.10 14.64
CA ALA A 201 -10.23 3.84 14.89
C ALA A 201 -11.22 3.94 16.07
N LEU A 202 -10.85 4.66 17.13
CA LEU A 202 -11.74 4.91 18.26
C LEU A 202 -12.96 5.75 17.84
N ALA A 203 -12.74 6.81 17.06
CA ALA A 203 -13.83 7.67 16.58
C ALA A 203 -14.81 6.91 15.66
N GLN A 204 -14.30 6.06 14.74
CA GLN A 204 -15.15 5.18 13.92
C GLN A 204 -15.94 4.20 14.79
N LEU A 205 -15.31 3.67 15.83
CA LEU A 205 -15.96 2.73 16.74
C LEU A 205 -17.09 3.40 17.52
N GLU A 206 -16.87 4.59 18.07
CA GLU A 206 -17.90 5.34 18.81
C GLU A 206 -19.07 5.81 17.93
N ALA A 207 -18.82 5.96 16.62
CA ALA A 207 -19.86 6.27 15.64
C ALA A 207 -20.80 5.09 15.29
N GLY A 208 -20.40 3.84 15.59
CA GLY A 208 -21.21 2.64 15.32
C GLY A 208 -21.61 2.49 13.85
N ASP A 209 -22.89 2.19 13.58
CA ASP A 209 -23.42 1.98 12.22
C ASP A 209 -23.30 3.22 11.31
N ALA A 210 -23.05 4.41 11.86
CA ALA A 210 -22.80 5.63 11.10
C ALA A 210 -21.32 5.78 10.66
N GLY A 211 -20.41 4.93 11.13
CA GLY A 211 -18.96 5.03 10.92
C GLY A 211 -18.43 4.61 9.55
N GLY A 212 -19.30 4.28 8.58
CA GLY A 212 -18.88 3.80 7.24
C GLY A 212 -18.52 2.30 7.19
N GLY A 213 -18.26 1.77 5.99
CA GLY A 213 -18.05 0.33 5.75
C GLY A 213 -16.59 -0.17 5.74
N HIS A 214 -15.62 0.73 5.83
CA HIS A 214 -14.19 0.43 5.78
C HIS A 214 -13.54 0.81 7.12
N PHE A 215 -13.42 -0.18 7.99
CA PHE A 215 -12.91 0.04 9.34
C PHE A 215 -11.39 -0.12 9.39
N ILE A 216 -10.73 0.78 10.11
CA ILE A 216 -9.30 0.71 10.41
C ILE A 216 -8.95 -0.58 11.17
N LEU A 217 -9.82 -0.98 12.08
CA LEU A 217 -9.58 -2.08 13.02
C LEU A 217 -9.41 -3.46 12.35
N PRO A 218 -10.28 -3.91 11.41
CA PRO A 218 -10.02 -5.10 10.60
C PRO A 218 -8.67 -5.08 9.88
N ALA A 219 -8.31 -3.98 9.24
CA ALA A 219 -7.04 -3.88 8.50
C ALA A 219 -5.82 -4.02 9.43
N VAL A 220 -5.88 -3.44 10.63
CA VAL A 220 -4.83 -3.59 11.66
C VAL A 220 -4.74 -5.03 12.17
N ILE A 221 -5.89 -5.68 12.42
CA ILE A 221 -5.95 -7.07 12.87
C ILE A 221 -5.42 -8.04 11.81
N ASP A 222 -5.65 -7.75 10.53
CA ASP A 222 -5.23 -8.62 9.43
C ASP A 222 -3.79 -8.41 8.95
N ALA A 223 -3.17 -7.30 9.32
CA ALA A 223 -1.80 -7.00 8.92
C ALA A 223 -0.75 -7.74 9.77
N ILE A 224 0.06 -8.58 9.12
CA ILE A 224 1.18 -9.30 9.74
C ILE A 224 2.15 -8.34 10.46
N THR A 225 2.40 -7.15 9.89
CA THR A 225 3.33 -6.18 10.48
C THR A 225 2.84 -5.63 11.82
N ALA A 226 1.52 -5.55 12.03
CA ALA A 226 0.94 -5.12 13.30
C ALA A 226 1.28 -6.08 14.45
N GLU A 227 1.46 -7.38 14.17
CA GLU A 227 1.81 -8.40 15.16
C GLU A 227 3.19 -8.18 15.79
N SER A 228 4.04 -7.37 15.15
CA SER A 228 5.42 -7.09 15.57
C SER A 228 5.65 -5.66 16.08
N SER A 229 4.68 -4.75 15.93
CA SER A 229 4.82 -3.34 16.31
C SER A 229 4.19 -3.06 17.66
N PRO A 230 4.93 -2.72 18.73
CA PRO A 230 4.33 -2.41 20.04
C PRO A 230 3.36 -1.22 19.98
N HIS A 231 3.47 -0.36 18.96
CA HIS A 231 2.54 0.74 18.70
C HIS A 231 1.15 0.28 18.22
N ALA A 232 0.98 -0.98 17.81
CA ALA A 232 -0.31 -1.54 17.44
C ALA A 232 -1.18 -1.93 18.65
N VAL A 233 -0.57 -2.12 19.84
CA VAL A 233 -1.29 -2.57 21.05
C VAL A 233 -2.47 -1.67 21.42
N PRO A 234 -2.35 -0.33 21.45
CA PRO A 234 -3.48 0.55 21.74
C PRO A 234 -4.63 0.42 20.74
N CYS A 235 -4.32 0.33 19.44
CA CYS A 235 -5.32 0.15 18.40
C CYS A 235 -6.01 -1.22 18.49
N LEU A 236 -5.25 -2.30 18.69
CA LEU A 236 -5.79 -3.66 18.86
C LEU A 236 -6.67 -3.76 20.11
N ALA A 237 -6.34 -3.07 21.19
CA ALA A 237 -7.12 -3.06 22.42
C ALA A 237 -8.50 -2.39 22.26
N LEU A 238 -8.74 -1.62 21.19
CA LEU A 238 -10.06 -1.06 20.89
C LEU A 238 -11.13 -2.12 20.63
N VAL A 239 -10.74 -3.36 20.30
CA VAL A 239 -11.70 -4.48 20.22
C VAL A 239 -12.45 -4.73 21.54
N LEU A 240 -11.82 -4.40 22.67
CA LEU A 240 -12.46 -4.50 24.00
C LEU A 240 -13.60 -3.49 24.15
N ARG A 241 -13.49 -2.35 23.46
CA ARG A 241 -14.47 -1.27 23.49
C ARG A 241 -15.69 -1.59 22.60
N MET A 242 -15.52 -2.42 21.56
CA MET A 242 -16.62 -2.91 20.72
C MET A 242 -17.71 -3.62 21.54
N GLU A 243 -17.29 -4.44 22.51
CA GLU A 243 -18.21 -5.17 23.38
C GLU A 243 -18.98 -4.22 24.30
N GLN A 244 -18.27 -3.25 24.90
CA GLN A 244 -18.88 -2.26 25.80
C GLN A 244 -19.92 -1.38 25.09
N LEU A 245 -19.71 -1.10 23.81
CA LEU A 245 -20.64 -0.32 22.99
C LEU A 245 -21.78 -1.16 22.40
N GLY A 246 -21.79 -2.48 22.62
CA GLY A 246 -22.81 -3.38 22.07
C GLY A 246 -22.79 -3.48 20.53
N LEU A 247 -21.67 -3.13 19.90
CA LEU A 247 -21.52 -3.10 18.44
C LEU A 247 -21.30 -4.50 17.84
N GLY A 248 -20.94 -5.47 18.69
CA GLY A 248 -20.75 -6.87 18.32
C GLY A 248 -19.81 -7.06 17.12
N PRO A 249 -19.81 -8.24 16.47
CA PRO A 249 -18.96 -8.53 15.31
C PRO A 249 -19.41 -7.84 14.01
N ARG A 250 -20.36 -6.89 14.06
CA ARG A 250 -20.94 -6.25 12.86
C ARG A 250 -19.92 -5.41 12.09
N LEU A 251 -18.90 -4.90 12.75
CA LEU A 251 -17.82 -4.13 12.10
C LEU A 251 -16.89 -4.98 11.20
N PHE A 252 -17.01 -6.32 11.20
CA PHE A 252 -16.12 -7.24 10.47
C PHE A 252 -16.82 -7.96 9.30
N HIS A 253 -17.78 -7.33 8.63
CA HIS A 253 -18.68 -8.00 7.68
C HIS A 253 -18.00 -8.86 6.59
N GLY A 254 -18.15 -10.18 6.74
CA GLY A 254 -17.89 -11.20 5.71
C GLY A 254 -18.32 -12.59 6.19
N LYS A 255 -19.56 -13.02 5.86
CA LYS A 255 -20.19 -14.33 6.17
C LYS A 255 -20.20 -14.75 7.66
N LYS A 256 -21.33 -15.31 8.09
CA LYS A 256 -21.64 -15.80 9.46
C LYS A 256 -20.70 -16.88 10.03
N GLU A 257 -19.60 -17.23 9.36
CA GLU A 257 -18.88 -18.49 9.59
C GLU A 257 -17.38 -18.35 9.93
N SER A 258 -16.75 -17.17 9.87
CA SER A 258 -15.39 -17.01 10.40
C SER A 258 -15.40 -16.36 11.79
N ARG A 259 -15.37 -17.22 12.80
CA ARG A 259 -14.86 -16.93 14.15
C ARG A 259 -13.53 -16.15 14.07
N SER A 260 -13.22 -15.22 14.94
CA SER A 260 -13.83 -13.89 15.16
C SER A 260 -12.62 -12.94 15.16
N PRO A 261 -12.49 -11.92 14.30
CA PRO A 261 -11.34 -11.01 14.30
C PRO A 261 -11.01 -10.40 15.68
N LEU A 262 -12.01 -10.31 16.55
CA LEU A 262 -11.87 -10.06 17.99
C LEU A 262 -10.86 -11.01 18.66
N TRP A 263 -11.03 -12.32 18.47
CA TRP A 263 -10.15 -13.33 19.05
C TRP A 263 -8.70 -13.19 18.59
N LYS A 264 -8.49 -12.93 17.30
CA LYS A 264 -7.16 -12.66 16.75
C LYS A 264 -6.52 -11.44 17.42
N ALA A 265 -7.27 -10.34 17.55
CA ALA A 265 -6.78 -9.14 18.22
C ALA A 265 -6.41 -9.39 19.69
N LEU A 266 -7.24 -10.11 20.45
CA LEU A 266 -6.97 -10.43 21.85
C LEU A 266 -5.71 -11.29 22.01
N ARG A 267 -5.51 -12.27 21.13
CA ARG A 267 -4.28 -13.07 21.08
C ARG A 267 -3.04 -12.22 20.80
N LEU A 268 -3.13 -11.30 19.84
CA LEU A 268 -2.04 -10.39 19.52
C LEU A 268 -1.69 -9.50 20.71
N VAL A 269 -2.70 -8.96 21.41
CA VAL A 269 -2.46 -8.19 22.66
C VAL A 269 -1.73 -9.03 23.71
N GLN A 270 -2.16 -10.27 24.00
CA GLN A 270 -1.42 -11.13 24.95
C GLN A 270 0.01 -11.43 24.49
N GLN A 271 0.20 -11.75 23.21
CA GLN A 271 1.52 -12.06 22.65
C GLN A 271 2.48 -10.87 22.73
N MET A 272 2.01 -9.68 22.37
CA MET A 272 2.84 -8.47 22.30
C MET A 272 3.12 -7.88 23.69
N THR A 273 2.20 -8.05 24.64
CA THR A 273 2.33 -7.51 26.00
C THR A 273 3.07 -8.46 26.94
N GLY A 274 3.16 -9.75 26.59
CA GLY A 274 3.66 -10.82 27.45
C GLY A 274 2.82 -11.04 28.73
N THR A 275 1.67 -10.37 28.86
CA THR A 275 0.82 -10.45 30.05
C THR A 275 -0.02 -11.72 29.98
N PRO A 276 0.01 -12.61 30.99
CA PRO A 276 -0.76 -13.84 30.98
C PRO A 276 -2.25 -13.54 31.24
N LEU A 277 -2.96 -13.14 30.18
CA LEU A 277 -4.39 -12.80 30.19
C LEU A 277 -5.29 -14.05 30.19
N GLY A 278 -4.67 -15.25 30.13
CA GLY A 278 -5.37 -16.52 30.15
C GLY A 278 -6.03 -16.87 28.81
N ILE A 279 -5.58 -16.25 27.72
CA ILE A 279 -6.09 -16.46 26.38
C ILE A 279 -5.49 -17.77 25.83
N PRO A 280 -6.29 -18.85 25.64
CA PRO A 280 -5.82 -20.09 25.06
C PRO A 280 -5.24 -19.92 23.64
N ALA A 281 -4.40 -20.88 23.22
CA ALA A 281 -3.86 -20.92 21.86
C ALA A 281 -4.91 -21.32 20.81
N THR A 282 -5.99 -21.98 21.25
CA THR A 282 -7.12 -22.44 20.43
C THR A 282 -8.34 -21.57 20.68
N ASP A 283 -9.19 -21.46 19.68
CA ASP A 283 -10.42 -20.67 19.76
C ASP A 283 -11.34 -21.17 20.88
N PRO A 284 -11.74 -20.30 21.83
CA PRO A 284 -12.62 -20.66 22.93
C PRO A 284 -14.07 -20.80 22.45
N GLY A 285 -14.91 -21.45 23.27
CA GLY A 285 -16.35 -21.41 23.06
C GLY A 285 -16.92 -20.00 23.31
N PRO A 286 -18.14 -19.67 22.83
CA PRO A 286 -18.74 -18.33 22.98
C PRO A 286 -18.82 -17.83 24.43
N ASP A 287 -19.17 -18.71 25.37
CA ASP A 287 -19.27 -18.36 26.79
C ASP A 287 -17.90 -18.07 27.42
N GLU A 288 -16.87 -18.79 26.96
CA GLU A 288 -15.48 -18.59 27.39
C GLU A 288 -14.88 -17.32 26.76
N GLU A 289 -15.20 -17.02 25.50
CA GLU A 289 -14.84 -15.78 24.80
C GLU A 289 -15.31 -14.56 25.60
N GLN A 290 -16.56 -14.56 26.06
CA GLN A 290 -17.14 -13.48 26.88
C GLN A 290 -16.42 -13.28 28.22
N VAL A 291 -16.09 -14.37 28.92
CA VAL A 291 -15.32 -14.30 30.17
C VAL A 291 -13.90 -13.75 29.92
N LEU A 292 -13.26 -14.13 28.81
CA LEU A 292 -11.93 -13.65 28.44
C LEU A 292 -11.95 -12.17 28.06
N ILE A 293 -12.93 -11.71 27.29
CA ILE A 293 -13.12 -10.29 26.99
C ILE A 293 -13.24 -9.48 28.29
N GLY A 294 -14.07 -9.93 29.24
CA GLY A 294 -14.24 -9.26 30.53
C GLY A 294 -12.94 -9.16 31.35
N LYS A 295 -12.13 -10.22 31.38
CA LYS A 295 -10.82 -10.21 32.05
C LYS A 295 -9.84 -9.23 31.41
N ILE A 296 -9.77 -9.22 30.08
CA ILE A 296 -8.84 -8.35 29.35
C ILE A 296 -9.29 -6.88 29.46
N ALA A 297 -10.60 -6.62 29.40
CA ALA A 297 -11.15 -5.29 29.63
C ALA A 297 -10.83 -4.76 31.03
N ALA A 298 -10.90 -5.61 32.06
CA ALA A 298 -10.51 -5.26 33.43
C ALA A 298 -9.01 -4.96 33.53
N TRP A 299 -8.15 -5.77 32.92
CA TRP A 299 -6.71 -5.49 32.84
C TRP A 299 -6.40 -4.18 32.11
N TRP A 300 -7.00 -3.95 30.95
CA TRP A 300 -6.81 -2.75 30.15
C TRP A 300 -7.18 -1.50 30.96
N THR A 301 -8.31 -1.54 31.66
CA THR A 301 -8.80 -0.42 32.49
C THR A 301 -7.92 -0.17 33.72
N SER A 302 -7.38 -1.22 34.34
CA SER A 302 -6.61 -1.11 35.59
C SER A 302 -5.14 -0.74 35.39
N SER A 303 -4.52 -1.20 34.31
CA SER A 303 -3.08 -1.04 34.07
C SER A 303 -2.71 -0.84 32.61
N GLY A 304 -3.36 -1.56 31.67
CA GLY A 304 -3.00 -1.53 30.25
C GLY A 304 -3.01 -0.13 29.63
N GLN A 305 -4.03 0.69 29.89
CA GLN A 305 -4.11 2.06 29.34
C GLN A 305 -2.95 2.97 29.80
N ALA A 306 -2.50 2.83 31.04
CA ALA A 306 -1.39 3.61 31.57
C ALA A 306 -0.03 3.08 31.05
N GLU A 307 0.10 1.77 30.91
CA GLU A 307 1.33 1.10 30.49
C GLU A 307 1.63 1.20 29.00
N TYR A 308 0.59 1.32 28.17
CA TYR A 308 0.71 1.37 26.70
C TYR A 308 0.32 2.72 26.13
N THR A 309 0.61 3.80 26.88
CA THR A 309 0.68 5.14 26.29
C THR A 309 1.85 5.22 25.30
N ARG A 310 1.76 6.12 24.32
CA ARG A 310 2.87 6.37 23.39
C ARG A 310 4.21 6.60 24.11
N ALA A 311 4.21 7.46 25.14
CA ALA A 311 5.41 7.77 25.91
C ALA A 311 5.98 6.53 26.61
N ALA A 312 5.11 5.69 27.21
CA ALA A 312 5.53 4.46 27.86
C ALA A 312 6.09 3.43 26.87
N ILE A 313 5.48 3.30 25.69
CA ILE A 313 5.98 2.41 24.61
C ILE A 313 7.37 2.88 24.14
N GLU A 314 7.52 4.17 23.84
CA GLU A 314 8.80 4.74 23.40
C GLU A 314 9.90 4.58 24.46
N GLN A 315 9.55 4.69 25.74
CA GLN A 315 10.49 4.46 26.83
C GLN A 315 10.92 2.99 26.90
N ARG A 316 9.99 2.04 26.75
CA ARG A 316 10.28 0.60 26.75
C ARG A 316 11.22 0.20 25.60
N ILE A 317 10.96 0.68 24.38
CA ILE A 317 11.82 0.42 23.21
C ILE A 317 13.25 0.91 23.48
N LYS A 318 13.42 2.15 23.97
CA LYS A 318 14.74 2.73 24.29
C LYS A 318 15.50 1.95 25.36
N THR A 319 14.81 1.29 26.28
CA THR A 319 15.45 0.45 27.31
C THR A 319 15.83 -0.93 26.80
N SER A 320 15.05 -1.50 25.87
CA SER A 320 15.34 -2.81 25.27
C SER A 320 16.53 -2.77 24.32
N ASP A 321 16.74 -1.67 23.59
CA ASP A 321 17.89 -1.51 22.66
C ASP A 321 19.25 -1.35 23.37
N LYS A 322 19.27 -1.25 24.71
CA LYS A 322 20.48 -1.09 25.53
C LYS A 322 20.93 -2.37 26.22
N GLN A 323 20.20 -3.46 26.06
CA GLN A 323 20.49 -4.78 26.63
C GLN A 323 21.05 -5.72 25.55
#